data_AF-A0A2W5Y717-F1
#
_entry.id   AF-A0A2W5Y717-F1
#
_cell.length_a   1.000
_cell.length_b   1.000
_cell.length_c   1.000
_cell.angle_alpha   90.00
_cell.angle_beta   90.00
_cell.angle_gamma   90.00
#
_symmetry.space_group_name_H-M   'P 1'
#
loop_
_entity.id
_entity.type
_entity.pdbx_description
1 polymer ?
#
loop_
_entity_poly.entity_id
_entity_poly.type
_entity_poly.pdbx_seq_one_letter_code
_entity_poly.pdbx_strand_id
1 'polypeptide(L)'
;MRSRRLEPHESGVRSLVHGDGYLSYRSLAEAPADPDGIVVLEGDDGGQIYLKVPARDVRCSEERLDGLLREIDAAQWKDPSMAHVYHERRPLDGVVSGGMGGGEANGRLWIHGRLRDRAARIATVLDGPSA
;
A
#
# COMPACT_ATOMS: atom_id res chain seq x y z
N MET A 1 -14.20 -5.72 24.18
CA MET A 1 -13.62 -6.38 22.99
C MET A 1 -12.22 -6.84 23.36
N ARG A 2 -11.88 -8.12 23.18
CA ARG A 2 -10.48 -8.55 23.34
C ARG A 2 -9.74 -8.09 22.09
N SER A 3 -8.75 -7.20 22.26
CA SER A 3 -7.89 -6.79 21.15
C SER A 3 -7.15 -8.03 20.66
N ARG A 4 -7.49 -8.53 19.48
CA ARG A 4 -6.70 -9.55 18.80
C ARG A 4 -5.33 -8.92 18.53
N ARG A 5 -4.26 -9.67 18.79
CA ARG A 5 -2.91 -9.26 18.38
C ARG A 5 -2.88 -9.30 16.85
N LEU A 6 -2.52 -8.18 16.23
CA LEU A 6 -2.33 -8.10 14.79
C LEU A 6 -1.05 -8.81 14.40
N GLU A 7 -1.11 -9.51 13.27
CA GLU A 7 0.05 -10.08 12.62
C GLU A 7 0.85 -8.97 11.91
N PRO A 8 2.16 -9.15 11.67
CA PRO A 8 3.01 -8.10 11.08
C PRO A 8 2.56 -7.59 9.69
N HIS A 9 1.83 -8.42 8.94
CA HIS A 9 1.28 -8.08 7.62
C HIS A 9 -0.10 -7.41 7.72
N GLU A 10 -0.64 -7.21 8.92
CA GLU A 10 -1.94 -6.56 9.14
C GLU A 10 -1.74 -5.09 9.54
N SER A 11 -2.48 -4.18 8.92
CA SER A 11 -2.48 -2.76 9.27
C SER A 11 -3.40 -2.48 10.44
N GLY A 12 -2.87 -1.76 11.44
CA GLY A 12 -3.64 -1.31 12.60
C GLY A 12 -4.81 -0.42 12.23
N VAL A 13 -4.56 0.60 11.40
CA VAL A 13 -5.60 1.54 10.94
C VAL A 13 -6.70 0.81 10.19
N ARG A 14 -6.36 -0.06 9.24
CA ARG A 14 -7.37 -0.73 8.40
C ARG A 14 -8.12 -1.82 9.14
N SER A 15 -7.45 -2.56 10.02
CA SER A 15 -8.13 -3.50 10.92
C SER A 15 -9.15 -2.78 11.81
N LEU A 16 -8.79 -1.62 12.37
CA LEU A 16 -9.70 -0.82 13.19
C LEU A 16 -10.92 -0.31 12.41
N VAL A 17 -10.72 0.21 11.20
CA VAL A 17 -11.79 0.80 10.39
C VAL A 17 -12.74 -0.26 9.81
N HIS A 18 -12.22 -1.43 9.43
CA HIS A 18 -12.99 -2.43 8.68
C HIS A 18 -13.39 -3.67 9.49
N GLY A 19 -12.82 -3.87 10.68
CA GLY A 19 -13.15 -4.99 11.55
C GLY A 19 -13.06 -6.33 10.82
N ASP A 20 -14.13 -7.12 10.91
CA ASP A 20 -14.23 -8.46 10.31
C ASP A 20 -14.16 -8.46 8.77
N GLY A 21 -14.32 -7.30 8.13
CA GLY A 21 -14.17 -7.13 6.68
C GLY A 21 -12.72 -6.89 6.24
N TYR A 22 -11.77 -6.78 7.17
CA TYR A 22 -10.36 -6.59 6.84
C TYR A 22 -9.69 -7.93 6.48
N LEU A 23 -9.11 -7.99 5.28
CA LEU A 23 -8.31 -9.11 4.84
C LEU A 23 -6.98 -8.59 4.32
N SER A 24 -5.90 -9.06 4.95
CA SER A 24 -4.53 -8.84 4.50
C SER A 24 -3.93 -10.15 3.99
N TYR A 25 -3.19 -10.06 2.90
CA TYR A 25 -2.36 -11.12 2.34
C TYR A 25 -0.97 -11.06 2.94
N ARG A 26 -0.29 -12.21 2.98
CA ARG A 26 1.04 -12.29 3.59
C ARG A 26 2.16 -11.81 2.66
N SER A 27 1.89 -11.79 1.36
CA SER A 27 2.88 -11.45 0.34
C SER A 27 2.25 -10.99 -0.97
N LEU A 28 3.09 -10.41 -1.83
CA LEU A 28 2.77 -10.06 -3.21
C LEU A 28 2.42 -11.28 -4.06
N ALA A 29 2.84 -12.49 -3.69
CA ALA A 29 2.50 -13.69 -4.45
C ALA A 29 1.02 -14.07 -4.32
N GLU A 30 0.34 -13.67 -3.24
CA GLU A 30 -1.04 -14.04 -2.94
C GLU A 30 -2.06 -13.05 -3.53
N ALA A 31 -1.79 -11.74 -3.39
CA ALA A 31 -2.75 -10.69 -3.73
C ALA A 31 -3.19 -10.65 -5.22
N PRO A 32 -2.33 -10.90 -6.23
CA PRO A 32 -2.72 -10.80 -7.64
C PRO A 32 -3.77 -11.83 -8.09
N ALA A 33 -3.94 -12.93 -7.35
CA ALA A 33 -4.97 -13.93 -7.64
C ALA A 33 -6.39 -13.44 -7.30
N ASP A 34 -6.49 -12.36 -6.51
CA ASP A 34 -7.75 -11.75 -6.12
C ASP A 34 -8.08 -10.54 -7.03
N PRO A 35 -9.28 -10.46 -7.62
CA PRO A 35 -9.66 -9.32 -8.44
C PRO A 35 -9.66 -7.98 -7.69
N ASP A 36 -9.85 -8.02 -6.36
CA ASP A 36 -9.82 -6.91 -5.42
C ASP A 36 -8.50 -6.86 -4.62
N GLY A 37 -7.49 -7.64 -5.02
CA GLY A 37 -6.16 -7.56 -4.43
C GLY A 37 -5.47 -6.24 -4.78
N ILE A 38 -5.00 -5.52 -3.77
CA ILE A 38 -4.24 -4.28 -3.91
C ILE A 38 -2.93 -4.32 -3.13
N VAL A 39 -1.99 -3.46 -3.55
CA VAL A 39 -0.80 -3.10 -2.79
C VAL A 39 -0.95 -1.67 -2.31
N VAL A 40 -0.63 -1.45 -1.04
CA VAL A 40 -0.63 -0.15 -0.36
C VAL A 40 0.75 0.10 0.20
N LEU A 41 1.33 1.26 -0.12
CA LEU A 41 2.51 1.77 0.58
C LEU A 41 2.07 2.91 1.48
N GLU A 42 2.50 2.88 2.74
CA GLU A 42 2.17 3.90 3.72
C GLU A 42 3.37 4.33 4.54
N GLY A 43 3.23 5.49 5.17
CA GLY A 43 4.08 5.98 6.24
C GLY A 43 3.24 6.54 7.36
N ASP A 44 3.89 7.03 8.42
CA ASP A 44 3.24 7.62 9.59
C ASP A 44 2.23 6.65 10.27
N ASP A 45 2.56 5.35 10.30
CA ASP A 45 1.75 4.28 10.92
C ASP A 45 0.30 4.26 10.38
N GLY A 46 0.18 4.37 9.06
CA GLY A 46 -1.09 4.48 8.33
C GLY A 46 -1.69 5.89 8.32
N GLY A 47 -0.98 6.87 8.89
CA GLY A 47 -1.30 8.29 8.82
C GLY A 47 -1.24 8.84 7.39
N GLN A 48 -0.31 8.35 6.57
CA GLN A 48 -0.21 8.70 5.16
C GLN A 48 -0.18 7.49 4.25
N ILE A 49 -1.15 7.41 3.34
CA ILE A 49 -1.06 6.51 2.19
C ILE A 49 -0.22 7.19 1.11
N TYR A 50 0.88 6.57 0.71
CA TYR A 50 1.75 7.07 -0.37
C TYR A 50 1.19 6.70 -1.74
N LEU A 51 0.77 5.44 -1.91
CA LEU A 51 0.13 4.96 -3.12
C LEU A 51 -0.76 3.75 -2.86
N LYS A 52 -1.65 3.50 -3.81
CA LYS A 52 -2.51 2.31 -3.94
C LYS A 52 -2.39 1.82 -5.38
N VAL A 53 -2.24 0.52 -5.60
CA VAL A 53 -2.24 -0.06 -6.95
C VAL A 53 -2.89 -1.45 -6.94
N PRO A 54 -3.65 -1.84 -7.98
CA PRO A 54 -4.07 -3.23 -8.11
C PRO A 54 -2.87 -4.17 -8.09
N ALA A 55 -2.91 -5.24 -7.29
CA ALA A 55 -1.77 -6.14 -7.12
C ALA A 55 -1.33 -6.79 -8.44
N ARG A 56 -2.30 -7.08 -9.34
CA ARG A 56 -2.05 -7.60 -10.69
C ARG A 56 -1.27 -6.65 -11.61
N ASP A 57 -1.21 -5.37 -11.29
CA ASP A 57 -0.49 -4.36 -12.08
C ASP A 57 0.95 -4.17 -11.56
N VAL A 58 1.31 -4.80 -10.44
CA VAL A 58 2.67 -4.77 -9.87
C VAL A 58 3.48 -5.93 -10.45
N ARG A 59 4.57 -5.60 -11.16
CA ARG A 59 5.43 -6.56 -11.86
C ARG A 59 6.85 -6.63 -11.27
N CYS A 60 7.17 -5.76 -10.32
CA CYS A 60 8.43 -5.81 -9.59
C CYS A 60 8.38 -6.77 -8.40
N SER A 61 9.54 -7.07 -7.84
CA SER A 61 9.64 -7.92 -6.65
C SER A 61 9.31 -7.14 -5.37
N GLU A 62 9.02 -7.87 -4.28
CA GLU A 62 8.77 -7.27 -2.96
C GLU A 62 9.96 -6.44 -2.49
N GLU A 63 11.20 -6.88 -2.74
CA GLU A 63 12.39 -6.12 -2.37
C GLU A 63 12.47 -4.77 -3.09
N ARG A 64 11.93 -4.68 -4.32
CA ARG A 64 11.85 -3.41 -5.06
C ARG A 64 10.73 -2.52 -4.55
N LEU A 65 9.61 -3.08 -4.08
CA LEU A 65 8.58 -2.33 -3.36
C LEU A 65 9.13 -1.75 -2.05
N ASP A 66 9.85 -2.56 -1.27
CA ASP A 66 10.50 -2.12 -0.03
C ASP A 66 11.53 -1.02 -0.30
N GLY A 67 12.32 -1.17 -1.37
CA GLY A 67 13.26 -0.15 -1.81
C GLY A 67 12.57 1.17 -2.18
N LEU A 68 11.49 1.10 -2.97
CA LEU A 68 10.68 2.25 -3.34
C LEU A 68 10.07 2.94 -2.11
N LEU A 69 9.55 2.15 -1.17
CA LEU A 69 8.98 2.67 0.08
C LEU A 69 10.02 3.46 0.88
N ARG A 70 11.23 2.91 1.04
CA ARG A 70 12.34 3.60 1.74
C ARG A 70 12.72 4.91 1.05
N GLU A 71 12.75 4.94 -0.28
CA GLU A 71 13.02 6.16 -1.06
C GLU A 71 11.93 7.23 -0.87
N ILE A 72 10.66 6.81 -0.82
CA ILE A 72 9.53 7.71 -0.57
C ILE A 72 9.58 8.23 0.86
N ASP A 73 9.72 7.34 1.84
CA ASP A 73 9.69 7.68 3.26
C ASP A 73 10.82 8.63 3.66
N ALA A 74 12.04 8.40 3.16
CA ALA A 74 13.19 9.30 3.36
C ALA A 74 12.95 10.74 2.89
N ALA A 75 11.97 10.96 2.00
CA ALA A 75 11.58 12.28 1.53
C ALA A 75 10.32 12.85 2.18
N GLN A 76 9.53 12.03 2.89
CA GLN A 76 8.29 12.45 3.54
C GLN A 76 8.49 12.54 5.07
N TRP A 77 8.48 11.41 5.76
CA TRP A 77 8.49 11.34 7.23
C TRP A 77 9.86 11.03 7.82
N LYS A 78 10.75 10.40 7.05
CA LYS A 78 12.09 9.97 7.50
C LYS A 78 12.04 9.06 8.71
N ASP A 79 11.02 8.22 8.77
CA ASP A 79 10.83 7.24 9.84
C ASP A 79 10.46 5.87 9.23
N PRO A 80 11.47 5.08 8.84
CA PRO A 80 11.23 3.78 8.22
C PRO A 80 10.58 2.78 9.17
N SER A 81 10.52 3.06 10.48
CA SER A 81 9.83 2.18 11.44
C SER A 81 8.32 2.27 11.35
N MET A 82 7.80 3.35 10.75
CA MET A 82 6.38 3.62 10.54
C MET A 82 5.95 3.45 9.08
N ALA A 83 6.86 2.96 8.23
CA ALA A 83 6.66 2.79 6.81
C ALA A 83 6.45 1.30 6.49
N HIS A 84 5.36 0.99 5.80
CA HIS A 84 4.96 -0.39 5.54
C HIS A 84 4.43 -0.60 4.13
N VAL A 85 4.70 -1.79 3.59
CA VAL A 85 4.03 -2.33 2.41
C VAL A 85 2.95 -3.30 2.89
N TYR A 86 1.74 -3.10 2.42
CA TYR A 86 0.61 -3.98 2.72
C TYR A 86 -0.01 -4.52 1.44
N HIS A 87 -0.45 -5.77 1.54
CA HIS A 87 -1.12 -6.50 0.48
C HIS A 87 -2.49 -6.84 1.03
N GLU A 88 -3.57 -6.36 0.44
CA GLU A 88 -4.89 -6.50 1.06
C GLU A 88 -6.01 -6.59 0.05
N ARG A 89 -7.16 -7.14 0.48
CA ARG A 89 -8.37 -7.16 -0.34
C ARG A 89 -9.15 -5.88 -0.12
N ARG A 90 -9.31 -5.08 -1.17
CA ARG A 90 -10.12 -3.86 -1.18
C ARG A 90 -10.75 -3.65 -2.55
N PRO A 91 -12.03 -3.27 -2.64
CA PRO A 91 -12.62 -2.86 -3.90
C PRO A 91 -11.72 -1.83 -4.60
N LEU A 92 -11.50 -2.01 -5.90
CA LEU A 92 -10.57 -1.15 -6.64
C LEU A 92 -11.09 0.29 -6.77
N ASP A 93 -12.41 0.45 -6.67
CA ASP A 93 -13.18 1.69 -6.54
C ASP A 93 -13.48 2.08 -5.07
N GLY A 94 -12.94 1.33 -4.10
CA GLY A 94 -12.96 1.64 -2.68
C GLY A 94 -11.77 2.50 -2.22
N VAL A 95 -12.05 3.46 -1.34
CA VAL A 95 -11.03 4.29 -0.68
C VAL A 95 -10.16 3.44 0.25
N VAL A 96 -8.85 3.70 0.25
CA VAL A 96 -7.93 3.15 1.25
C VAL A 96 -7.91 4.11 2.43
N SER A 97 -8.44 3.71 3.58
CA SER A 97 -8.47 4.53 4.78
C SER A 97 -7.05 4.82 5.27
N GLY A 98 -6.78 6.09 5.60
CA GLY A 98 -5.54 6.56 6.23
C GLY A 98 -5.77 7.90 6.94
N GLY A 99 -4.87 8.28 7.84
CA GLY A 99 -5.03 9.44 8.74
C GLY A 99 -5.21 10.79 8.03
N MET A 100 -4.55 11.00 6.88
CA MET A 100 -4.60 12.24 6.07
C MET A 100 -5.57 12.16 4.88
N GLY A 101 -6.69 11.45 5.01
CA GLY A 101 -7.72 11.37 3.97
C GLY A 101 -7.61 10.17 3.03
N GLY A 102 -6.59 9.33 3.23
CA GLY A 102 -6.50 8.03 2.55
C GLY A 102 -6.06 8.09 1.08
N GLY A 103 -6.34 7.01 0.36
CA GLY A 103 -6.08 6.87 -1.09
C GLY A 103 -7.37 6.85 -1.90
N GLU A 104 -7.41 7.63 -2.99
CA GLU A 104 -8.57 7.63 -3.88
C GLU A 104 -8.68 6.32 -4.65
N ALA A 105 -9.89 6.08 -5.13
CA ALA A 105 -10.27 4.85 -5.77
C ALA A 105 -10.71 5.11 -7.21
N ASN A 106 -9.91 4.64 -8.15
CA ASN A 106 -10.16 4.83 -9.57
C ASN A 106 -9.88 3.55 -10.38
N GLY A 107 -9.77 2.39 -9.71
CA GLY A 107 -9.48 1.12 -10.37
C GLY A 107 -8.02 0.94 -10.82
N ARG A 108 -7.15 1.94 -10.58
CA ARG A 108 -5.79 2.02 -11.12
C ARG A 108 -4.80 2.45 -10.04
N LEU A 109 -3.55 2.64 -10.44
CA LEU A 109 -2.54 3.30 -9.63
C LEU A 109 -3.04 4.69 -9.20
N TRP A 110 -3.13 4.87 -7.89
CA TRP A 110 -3.29 6.15 -7.24
C TRP A 110 -2.01 6.49 -6.48
N ILE A 111 -1.59 7.75 -6.59
CA ILE A 111 -0.39 8.28 -5.93
C ILE A 111 -0.79 9.54 -5.18
N HIS A 112 -0.37 9.65 -3.92
CA HIS A 112 -0.62 10.81 -3.09
C HIS A 112 -0.12 12.11 -3.75
N GLY A 113 -0.87 13.21 -3.60
CA GLY A 113 -0.59 14.47 -4.28
C GLY A 113 0.82 15.04 -4.06
N ARG A 114 1.41 14.77 -2.90
CA ARG A 114 2.80 15.16 -2.53
C ARG A 114 3.89 14.41 -3.28
N LEU A 115 3.56 13.35 -4.02
CA LEU A 115 4.49 12.50 -4.77
C LEU A 115 4.28 12.63 -6.29
N ARG A 116 3.50 13.61 -6.75
CA ARG A 116 3.20 13.81 -8.17
C ARG A 116 4.44 14.04 -9.02
N ASP A 117 5.44 14.73 -8.50
CA ASP A 117 6.75 14.96 -9.13
C ASP A 117 7.54 13.65 -9.33
N ARG A 118 7.20 12.60 -8.59
CA ARG A 118 7.84 11.28 -8.63
C ARG A 118 6.99 10.21 -9.32
N ALA A 119 5.80 10.56 -9.80
CA ALA A 119 4.82 9.60 -10.31
C ALA A 119 5.37 8.71 -11.44
N ALA A 120 6.13 9.28 -12.38
CA ALA A 120 6.74 8.53 -13.47
C ALA A 120 7.73 7.48 -12.96
N ARG A 121 8.60 7.86 -12.02
CA ARG A 121 9.58 6.94 -11.41
C ARG A 121 8.88 5.84 -10.62
N ILE A 122 7.83 6.17 -9.86
CA ILE A 122 7.02 5.18 -9.14
C ILE A 122 6.44 4.16 -10.12
N ALA A 123 5.80 4.61 -11.20
CA ALA A 123 5.24 3.72 -12.22
C ALA A 123 6.30 2.82 -12.85
N THR A 124 7.46 3.36 -13.22
CA THR A 124 8.59 2.58 -13.75
C THR A 124 9.06 1.50 -12.78
N VAL A 125 9.11 1.78 -11.48
CA VAL A 125 9.49 0.75 -10.50
C VAL A 125 8.43 -0.34 -10.40
N LEU A 126 7.14 0.02 -10.40
CA LEU A 126 6.04 -0.94 -10.34
C LEU A 126 5.98 -1.85 -11.58
N ASP A 127 6.30 -1.33 -12.76
CA ASP A 127 6.32 -2.09 -14.02
C ASP A 127 7.44 -3.13 -14.11
N GLY A 128 8.37 -3.16 -13.14
CA GLY A 128 9.50 -4.08 -13.12
C GLY A 128 10.67 -3.60 -14.00
N PRO A 129 11.76 -4.39 -14.13
CA PRO A 129 12.84 -4.01 -15.03
C PRO A 129 12.30 -3.91 -16.47
N SER A 130 12.59 -2.80 -17.15
CA SER A 130 12.52 -2.76 -18.61
C SER A 130 13.43 -3.87 -19.14
N ALA A 131 12.85 -4.78 -19.93
CA ALA A 131 13.61 -5.81 -20.63
C ALA A 131 14.75 -5.22 -21.48
#